data_AF-A0A5C6SLA5-F1
#
_entry.id   AF-A0A5C6SLA5-F1
#
_cell.length_a   1.000
_cell.length_b   1.000
_cell.length_c   1.000
_cell.angle_alpha   90.00
_cell.angle_beta   90.00
_cell.angle_gamma   90.00
#
_symmetry.space_group_name_H-M   'P 1'
#
loop_
_entity.id
_entity.type
_entity.pdbx_description
1 polymer ?
#
loop_
_entity_poly.entity_id
_entity_poly.type
_entity_poly.pdbx_seq_one_letter_code
_entity_poly.pdbx_strand_id
1 'polypeptide(L)'
;MSHINVTKNVGLYKDDVKAAQARGFDYVFGETNSVSGNGSPGQGETFATGLWVLDYALQAASIGIKRLYFHQGTAGKSYYVWFNEKGVLSPFYGGYVAAQAMAGGSRIQALDGGSTNYAGYSIHGSNGKVKKLVLINTDFFNGNGTRSTQKFVLKNLSSKRVSAMRLTAKSSLSRQDDGEAPTFAGISVDDSTCQPSGKTAVETVDVTGGSASFNLAASEALLITL
;
A
#
# COMPACT_ATOMS: atom_id res chain seq x y z
N MET A 1 5.32 -6.30 7.87
CA MET A 1 4.61 -5.12 7.30
C MET A 1 4.91 -3.78 7.98
N SER A 2 5.73 -3.70 9.04
CA SER A 2 5.98 -2.42 9.74
C SER A 2 6.58 -1.35 8.82
N HIS A 3 5.96 -0.16 8.82
CA HIS A 3 6.43 1.00 8.05
C HIS A 3 7.86 1.42 8.45
N ILE A 4 8.22 1.31 9.73
CA ILE A 4 9.58 1.57 10.23
C ILE A 4 10.60 0.73 9.47
N ASN A 5 10.32 -0.57 9.34
CA ASN A 5 11.20 -1.51 8.65
C ASN A 5 11.21 -1.27 7.13
N VAL A 6 10.07 -0.94 6.52
CA VAL A 6 10.00 -0.59 5.09
C VAL A 6 10.88 0.62 4.80
N THR A 7 10.72 1.71 5.55
CA THR A 7 11.49 2.95 5.38
C THR A 7 12.98 2.72 5.59
N LYS A 8 13.36 1.94 6.61
CA LYS A 8 14.76 1.56 6.86
C LYS A 8 15.34 0.76 5.70
N ASN A 9 14.66 -0.30 5.27
CA ASN A 9 15.19 -1.25 4.28
C ASN A 9 15.27 -0.63 2.89
N VAL A 10 14.23 0.08 2.45
CA VAL A 10 14.26 0.82 1.17
C VAL A 10 15.27 1.96 1.22
N GLY A 11 15.43 2.59 2.39
CA GLY A 11 16.37 3.68 2.61
C GLY A 11 17.83 3.33 2.32
N LEU A 12 18.21 2.06 2.39
CA LEU A 12 19.56 1.58 2.08
C LEU A 12 20.00 1.93 0.65
N TYR A 13 19.05 2.05 -0.29
CA TYR A 13 19.32 2.27 -1.71
C TYR A 13 19.34 3.75 -2.11
N LYS A 14 19.18 4.68 -1.17
CA LYS A 14 19.12 6.14 -1.47
C LYS A 14 20.36 6.63 -2.22
N ASP A 15 21.54 6.17 -1.82
CA ASP A 15 22.78 6.62 -2.44
C ASP A 15 23.04 5.94 -3.79
N ASP A 16 22.62 4.68 -3.97
CA ASP A 16 22.64 4.00 -5.26
C ASP A 16 21.73 4.69 -6.28
N VAL A 17 20.52 5.09 -5.86
CA VAL A 17 19.59 5.85 -6.70
C VAL A 17 20.21 7.17 -7.14
N LYS A 18 20.81 7.93 -6.21
CA LYS A 18 21.50 9.18 -6.55
C LYS A 18 22.66 8.94 -7.52
N ALA A 19 23.46 7.90 -7.30
CA ALA A 19 24.62 7.58 -8.13
C ALA A 19 24.23 7.18 -9.56
N ALA A 20 23.12 6.47 -9.74
CA ALA A 20 22.56 6.14 -11.04
C ALA A 20 22.00 7.39 -11.75
N GLN A 21 21.20 8.19 -11.05
CA GLN A 21 20.60 9.40 -11.61
C GLN A 21 21.64 10.45 -12.02
N ALA A 22 22.73 10.60 -11.26
CA ALA A 22 23.85 11.48 -11.60
C ALA A 22 24.53 11.10 -12.92
N ARG A 23 24.33 9.87 -13.40
CA ARG A 23 24.84 9.35 -14.68
C ARG A 23 23.75 9.27 -15.75
N GLY A 24 22.55 9.80 -15.49
CA GLY A 24 21.41 9.75 -16.41
C GLY A 24 20.73 8.39 -16.49
N PHE A 25 20.96 7.48 -15.53
CA PHE A 25 20.31 6.18 -15.47
C PHE A 25 19.15 6.16 -14.47
N ASP A 26 18.10 5.42 -14.84
CA ASP A 26 17.05 5.02 -13.91
C ASP A 26 17.55 3.89 -13.00
N TYR A 27 17.19 3.97 -11.72
CA TYR A 27 17.41 2.88 -10.76
C TYR A 27 16.12 2.07 -10.60
N VAL A 28 16.22 0.74 -10.70
CA VAL A 28 15.08 -0.17 -10.61
C VAL A 28 15.41 -1.36 -9.70
N PHE A 29 14.41 -1.87 -8.99
CA PHE A 29 14.51 -3.18 -8.35
C PHE A 29 14.16 -4.25 -9.38
N GLY A 30 15.18 -4.81 -10.02
CA GLY A 30 15.06 -5.87 -11.04
C GLY A 30 14.46 -7.17 -10.50
N GLU A 31 14.56 -7.39 -9.19
CA GLU A 31 13.85 -8.42 -8.44
C GLU A 31 13.67 -7.94 -7.00
N THR A 32 12.50 -8.13 -6.40
CA THR A 32 12.26 -7.78 -4.98
C THR A 32 11.13 -8.62 -4.38
N ASN A 33 11.17 -8.87 -3.07
CA ASN A 33 10.05 -9.36 -2.27
C ASN A 33 10.29 -9.16 -0.75
N SER A 34 9.38 -9.65 0.10
CA SER A 34 9.39 -9.45 1.55
C SER A 34 10.39 -10.35 2.29
N VAL A 35 10.57 -11.59 1.84
CA VAL A 35 11.44 -12.61 2.44
C VAL A 35 12.11 -13.39 1.31
N SER A 36 13.41 -13.66 1.40
CA SER A 36 14.16 -14.45 0.42
C SER A 36 13.83 -15.95 0.48
N GLY A 37 14.25 -16.72 -0.53
CA GLY A 37 14.20 -18.20 -0.48
C GLY A 37 12.80 -18.80 -0.61
N ASN A 38 11.98 -18.28 -1.54
CA ASN A 38 10.56 -18.67 -1.73
C ASN A 38 9.61 -18.24 -0.61
N GLY A 39 10.12 -17.54 0.41
CA GLY A 39 9.33 -16.90 1.44
C GLY A 39 9.02 -17.85 2.58
N SER A 40 8.14 -17.41 3.48
CA SER A 40 7.70 -18.21 4.62
C SER A 40 6.22 -18.59 4.49
N PRO A 41 5.86 -19.87 4.72
CA PRO A 41 4.47 -20.28 4.83
C PRO A 41 3.70 -19.41 5.84
N GLY A 42 2.47 -19.05 5.50
CA GLY A 42 1.57 -18.31 6.40
C GLY A 42 1.92 -16.83 6.60
N GLN A 43 2.93 -16.33 5.90
CA GLN A 43 3.27 -14.90 5.88
C GLN A 43 2.99 -14.29 4.50
N GLY A 44 3.49 -14.94 3.44
CA GLY A 44 3.49 -14.34 2.12
C GLY A 44 2.10 -14.20 1.48
N GLU A 45 1.13 -15.05 1.83
CA GLU A 45 -0.24 -14.98 1.27
C GLU A 45 -1.18 -14.03 2.03
N THR A 46 -0.72 -13.43 3.12
CA THR A 46 -1.57 -12.66 4.05
C THR A 46 -1.80 -11.22 3.60
N PHE A 47 -2.86 -10.61 4.11
CA PHE A 47 -3.13 -9.18 3.91
C PHE A 47 -2.04 -8.27 4.50
N ALA A 48 -1.32 -8.72 5.52
CA ALA A 48 -0.12 -8.04 6.03
C ALA A 48 0.94 -7.86 4.93
N THR A 49 1.14 -8.89 4.10
CA THR A 49 2.02 -8.80 2.94
C THR A 49 1.46 -7.84 1.89
N GLY A 50 0.14 -7.78 1.70
CA GLY A 50 -0.49 -6.75 0.86
C GLY A 50 -0.21 -5.32 1.33
N LEU A 51 -0.38 -5.02 2.61
CA LEU A 51 -0.04 -3.70 3.15
C LEU A 51 1.45 -3.40 3.05
N TRP A 52 2.30 -4.42 3.26
CA TRP A 52 3.74 -4.28 3.03
C TRP A 52 4.06 -3.96 1.57
N VAL A 53 3.44 -4.64 0.59
CA VAL A 53 3.64 -4.37 -0.85
C VAL A 53 3.25 -2.92 -1.17
N LEU A 54 2.11 -2.44 -0.67
CA LEU A 54 1.65 -1.07 -0.87
C LEU A 54 2.69 -0.08 -0.34
N ASP A 55 3.06 -0.20 0.93
CA ASP A 55 4.00 0.70 1.58
C ASP A 55 5.39 0.66 0.93
N TYR A 56 5.89 -0.54 0.64
CA TYR A 56 7.19 -0.76 0.00
C TYR A 56 7.28 -0.13 -1.40
N ALA A 57 6.23 -0.29 -2.21
CA ALA A 57 6.19 0.30 -3.55
C ALA A 57 6.16 1.83 -3.51
N LEU A 58 5.33 2.41 -2.62
CA LEU A 58 5.25 3.87 -2.47
C LEU A 58 6.55 4.45 -1.89
N GLN A 59 7.17 3.78 -0.93
CA GLN A 59 8.43 4.22 -0.35
C GLN A 59 9.60 4.12 -1.34
N ALA A 60 9.67 3.06 -2.13
CA ALA A 60 10.67 2.91 -3.18
C ALA A 60 10.54 4.04 -4.22
N ALA A 61 9.31 4.30 -4.67
CA ALA A 61 9.03 5.38 -5.61
C ALA A 61 9.35 6.77 -5.00
N SER A 62 9.11 6.97 -3.70
CA SER A 62 9.38 8.25 -3.00
C SER A 62 10.85 8.63 -2.98
N ILE A 63 11.76 7.64 -3.02
CA ILE A 63 13.21 7.87 -3.06
C ILE A 63 13.78 7.82 -4.48
N GLY A 64 12.95 7.67 -5.51
CA GLY A 64 13.36 7.76 -6.92
C GLY A 64 13.60 6.43 -7.62
N ILE A 65 13.21 5.30 -7.04
CA ILE A 65 13.24 3.99 -7.71
C ILE A 65 12.10 3.95 -8.73
N LYS A 66 12.44 3.66 -9.99
CA LYS A 66 11.52 3.85 -11.13
C LYS A 66 10.61 2.67 -11.40
N ARG A 67 11.03 1.46 -11.02
CA ARG A 67 10.27 0.24 -11.24
C ARG A 67 10.64 -0.82 -10.22
N LEU A 68 9.65 -1.62 -9.84
CA LEU A 68 9.79 -2.76 -8.96
C LEU A 68 9.27 -3.99 -9.67
N TYR A 69 10.07 -5.04 -9.74
CA TYR A 69 9.67 -6.35 -10.24
C TYR A 69 9.53 -7.31 -9.06
N PHE A 70 8.30 -7.51 -8.61
CA PHE A 70 8.03 -8.44 -7.51
C PHE A 70 8.19 -9.87 -8.00
N HIS A 71 9.06 -10.64 -7.34
CA HIS A 71 9.30 -12.04 -7.71
C HIS A 71 8.05 -12.87 -7.42
N GLN A 72 7.47 -13.51 -8.45
CA GLN A 72 6.24 -14.32 -8.34
C GLN A 72 6.50 -15.82 -8.12
N GLY A 73 7.77 -16.26 -8.05
CA GLY A 73 8.14 -17.64 -7.80
C GLY A 73 7.48 -18.66 -8.73
N THR A 74 7.64 -19.95 -8.43
CA THR A 74 6.82 -20.99 -9.06
C THR A 74 5.52 -21.15 -8.25
N ALA A 75 4.37 -21.10 -8.92
CA ALA A 75 3.07 -21.35 -8.29
C ALA A 75 3.08 -22.67 -7.50
N GLY A 76 2.55 -22.65 -6.28
CA GLY A 76 2.55 -23.79 -5.35
C GLY A 76 3.89 -24.10 -4.67
N LYS A 77 4.99 -23.42 -5.02
CA LYS A 77 6.33 -23.58 -4.39
C LYS A 77 6.86 -22.32 -3.71
N SER A 78 6.15 -21.21 -3.88
CA SER A 78 6.51 -19.89 -3.34
C SER A 78 5.35 -19.32 -2.53
N TYR A 79 5.67 -18.71 -1.40
CA TYR A 79 4.69 -18.20 -0.45
C TYR A 79 4.38 -16.72 -0.66
N TYR A 80 5.24 -15.96 -1.35
CA TYR A 80 5.10 -14.50 -1.53
C TYR A 80 4.51 -14.08 -2.89
N VAL A 81 3.63 -14.92 -3.43
CA VAL A 81 3.03 -14.77 -4.76
C VAL A 81 1.71 -13.98 -4.69
N TRP A 82 1.35 -13.33 -5.79
CA TRP A 82 0.09 -12.58 -5.90
C TRP A 82 -1.00 -13.43 -6.56
N PHE A 83 -0.60 -14.52 -7.21
CA PHE A 83 -1.47 -15.43 -7.92
C PHE A 83 -0.94 -16.85 -7.76
N ASN A 84 -1.84 -17.83 -7.66
CA ASN A 84 -1.51 -19.25 -7.68
C ASN A 84 -2.65 -20.04 -8.37
N GLU A 85 -2.60 -21.37 -8.31
CA GLU A 85 -3.62 -22.25 -8.86
C GLU A 85 -5.03 -22.06 -8.27
N LYS A 86 -5.14 -21.39 -7.12
CA LYS A 86 -6.41 -21.07 -6.48
C LYS A 86 -6.96 -19.70 -6.86
N GLY A 87 -6.21 -18.86 -7.59
CA GLY A 87 -6.65 -17.54 -8.02
C GLY A 87 -5.78 -16.41 -7.49
N VAL A 88 -6.42 -15.34 -6.99
CA VAL A 88 -5.77 -14.11 -6.56
C VAL A 88 -5.48 -14.17 -5.06
N LEU A 89 -4.26 -13.80 -4.64
CA LEU A 89 -3.88 -13.79 -3.22
C LEU A 89 -3.90 -12.37 -2.63
N SER A 90 -4.03 -12.27 -1.31
CA SER A 90 -4.12 -10.99 -0.59
C SER A 90 -3.02 -9.95 -0.92
N PRO A 91 -1.76 -10.33 -1.25
CA PRO A 91 -0.74 -9.35 -1.67
C PRO A 91 -1.09 -8.53 -2.91
N PHE A 92 -1.91 -9.09 -3.83
CA PHE A 92 -2.34 -8.41 -5.05
C PHE A 92 -2.94 -7.04 -4.77
N TYR A 93 -3.78 -6.94 -3.75
CA TYR A 93 -4.47 -5.70 -3.40
C TYR A 93 -3.51 -4.57 -3.04
N GLY A 94 -2.38 -4.90 -2.41
CA GLY A 94 -1.32 -3.93 -2.13
C GLY A 94 -0.73 -3.31 -3.38
N GLY A 95 -0.36 -4.17 -4.34
CA GLY A 95 0.16 -3.75 -5.65
C GLY A 95 -0.87 -2.97 -6.45
N TYR A 96 -2.13 -3.43 -6.45
CA TYR A 96 -3.24 -2.77 -7.12
C TYR A 96 -3.48 -1.35 -6.56
N VAL A 97 -3.53 -1.19 -5.23
CA VAL A 97 -3.72 0.12 -4.60
C VAL A 97 -2.50 1.02 -4.81
N ALA A 98 -1.28 0.49 -4.81
CA ALA A 98 -0.08 1.25 -5.15
C ALA A 98 -0.14 1.80 -6.58
N ALA A 99 -0.58 0.98 -7.53
CA ALA A 99 -0.79 1.40 -8.92
C ALA A 99 -1.88 2.47 -9.02
N GLN A 100 -3.03 2.29 -8.34
CA GLN A 100 -4.10 3.29 -8.30
C GLN A 100 -3.66 4.62 -7.68
N ALA A 101 -2.84 4.56 -6.62
CA ALA A 101 -2.29 5.74 -5.97
C ALA A 101 -1.38 6.55 -6.92
N MET A 102 -0.45 5.87 -7.60
CA MET A 102 0.51 6.51 -8.50
C MET A 102 -0.07 6.87 -9.88
N ALA A 103 -1.19 6.26 -10.29
CA ALA A 103 -1.81 6.51 -11.58
C ALA A 103 -2.13 8.00 -11.80
N GLY A 104 -1.61 8.55 -12.90
CA GLY A 104 -1.75 9.95 -13.27
C GLY A 104 -0.98 10.94 -12.37
N GLY A 105 -0.07 10.44 -11.54
CA GLY A 105 0.91 11.20 -10.78
C GLY A 105 2.21 11.39 -11.56
N SER A 106 2.92 12.47 -11.26
CA SER A 106 4.23 12.82 -11.83
C SER A 106 5.37 12.77 -10.79
N ARG A 107 5.02 12.91 -9.51
CA ARG A 107 5.95 12.86 -8.39
C ARG A 107 5.23 12.30 -7.17
N ILE A 108 5.95 11.53 -6.36
CA ILE A 108 5.53 11.06 -5.05
C ILE A 108 6.48 11.60 -3.98
N GLN A 109 5.98 11.81 -2.77
CA GLN A 109 6.76 12.23 -1.62
C GLN A 109 6.24 11.51 -0.37
N ALA A 110 7.16 10.96 0.43
CA ALA A 110 6.85 10.50 1.77
C ALA A 110 6.61 11.73 2.67
N LEU A 111 5.59 11.66 3.53
CA LEU A 111 5.17 12.75 4.41
C LEU A 111 5.76 12.62 5.82
N ASP A 112 6.51 11.55 6.07
CA ASP A 112 7.13 11.24 7.34
C ASP A 112 8.52 10.61 7.15
N GLY A 113 9.21 10.33 8.26
CA GLY A 113 10.57 9.78 8.29
C GLY A 113 10.65 8.28 8.59
N GLY A 114 9.53 7.57 8.73
CA GLY A 114 9.48 6.15 9.08
C GLY A 114 9.80 5.84 10.54
N SER A 115 9.47 6.74 11.47
CA SER A 115 9.69 6.53 12.92
C SER A 115 8.53 5.85 13.64
N THR A 116 7.40 5.65 12.96
CA THR A 116 6.20 4.99 13.50
C THR A 116 5.67 3.96 12.51
N ASN A 117 4.66 3.18 12.91
CA ASN A 117 3.94 2.26 12.01
C ASN A 117 2.93 2.98 11.09
N TYR A 118 2.90 4.31 11.08
CA TYR A 118 1.97 5.11 10.32
C TYR A 118 2.68 5.78 9.15
N ALA A 119 2.28 5.45 7.93
CA ALA A 119 2.87 5.98 6.71
C ALA A 119 1.96 7.06 6.09
N GLY A 120 2.57 8.08 5.51
CA GLY A 120 1.88 9.06 4.67
C GLY A 120 2.62 9.30 3.36
N TYR A 121 1.89 9.33 2.24
CA TYR A 121 2.44 9.66 0.93
C TYR A 121 1.57 10.69 0.21
N SER A 122 2.20 11.67 -0.45
CA SER A 122 1.53 12.59 -1.38
C SER A 122 1.93 12.31 -2.82
N ILE A 123 0.93 12.25 -3.69
CA ILE A 123 1.09 12.07 -5.13
C ILE A 123 0.68 13.36 -5.83
N HIS A 124 1.60 13.92 -6.60
CA HIS A 124 1.48 15.21 -7.24
C HIS A 124 1.19 15.06 -8.74
N GLY A 125 0.27 15.89 -9.26
CA GLY A 125 0.08 16.05 -10.70
C GLY A 125 1.25 16.78 -11.36
N SER A 126 1.28 16.79 -12.69
CA SER A 126 2.29 17.52 -13.47
C SER A 126 2.32 19.03 -13.20
N ASN A 127 1.20 19.58 -12.70
CA ASN A 127 1.08 20.96 -12.23
C ASN A 127 1.70 21.21 -10.83
N GLY A 128 2.35 20.20 -10.24
CA GLY A 128 2.97 20.25 -8.91
C GLY A 128 2.00 20.13 -7.73
N LYS A 129 0.69 20.22 -7.95
CA LYS A 129 -0.34 20.14 -6.89
C LYS A 129 -0.55 18.69 -6.44
N VAL A 130 -0.83 18.50 -5.15
CA VAL A 130 -1.21 17.18 -4.61
C VAL A 130 -2.57 16.80 -5.20
N LYS A 131 -2.64 15.62 -5.83
CA LYS A 131 -3.89 15.04 -6.38
C LYS A 131 -4.43 13.93 -5.50
N LYS A 132 -3.53 13.15 -4.90
CA LYS A 132 -3.88 12.01 -4.07
C LYS A 132 -2.98 11.95 -2.84
N LEU A 133 -3.52 11.42 -1.76
CA LEU A 133 -2.78 11.07 -0.55
C LEU A 133 -3.00 9.59 -0.26
N VAL A 134 -1.97 8.92 0.26
CA VAL A 134 -2.09 7.58 0.83
C VAL A 134 -1.75 7.64 2.30
N LEU A 135 -2.61 7.08 3.14
CA LEU A 135 -2.38 6.90 4.57
C LEU A 135 -2.40 5.41 4.89
N ILE A 136 -1.45 4.92 5.67
CA ILE A 136 -1.35 3.49 5.99
C ILE A 136 -1.15 3.34 7.50
N ASN A 137 -1.95 2.48 8.12
CA ASN A 137 -1.74 1.99 9.46
C ASN A 137 -1.18 0.55 9.40
N THR A 138 0.12 0.40 9.63
CA THR A 138 0.82 -0.90 9.60
C THR A 138 0.86 -1.61 10.96
N ASP A 139 0.12 -1.13 11.97
CA ASP A 139 -0.06 -1.86 13.21
C ASP A 139 -0.70 -3.23 12.93
N PHE A 140 -0.21 -4.24 13.63
CA PHE A 140 -0.65 -5.62 13.47
C PHE A 140 -1.90 -5.91 14.28
N PHE A 141 -2.87 -6.55 13.64
CA PHE A 141 -4.09 -7.07 14.26
C PHE A 141 -4.32 -8.49 13.78
N ASN A 142 -4.22 -9.46 14.69
CA ASN A 142 -4.34 -10.88 14.37
C ASN A 142 -5.79 -11.38 14.19
N GLY A 143 -6.80 -10.51 14.35
CA GLY A 143 -8.22 -10.89 14.29
C GLY A 143 -8.88 -11.12 15.65
N ASN A 144 -8.12 -11.09 16.75
CA ASN A 144 -8.61 -11.33 18.09
C ASN A 144 -8.49 -10.07 18.98
N GLY A 145 -9.49 -9.84 19.82
CA GLY A 145 -9.54 -8.69 20.72
C GLY A 145 -9.90 -7.38 20.03
N THR A 146 -9.55 -6.25 20.65
CA THR A 146 -9.87 -4.91 20.12
C THR A 146 -8.86 -4.47 19.09
N ARG A 147 -9.33 -4.21 17.86
CA ARG A 147 -8.53 -3.61 16.79
C ARG A 147 -8.24 -2.14 17.12
N SER A 148 -6.97 -1.78 17.30
CA SER A 148 -6.58 -0.38 17.57
C SER A 148 -6.91 0.52 16.38
N THR A 149 -7.01 1.82 16.62
CA THR A 149 -7.31 2.83 15.60
C THR A 149 -6.43 4.05 15.77
N GLN A 150 -5.88 4.54 14.67
CA GLN A 150 -5.10 5.77 14.61
C GLN A 150 -5.89 6.86 13.89
N LYS A 151 -5.93 8.06 14.48
CA LYS A 151 -6.50 9.25 13.85
C LYS A 151 -5.42 9.95 13.01
N PHE A 152 -5.70 10.12 11.73
CA PHE A 152 -4.90 10.94 10.83
C PHE A 152 -5.62 12.27 10.59
N VAL A 153 -4.87 13.38 10.63
CA VAL A 153 -5.43 14.72 10.42
C VAL A 153 -4.73 15.35 9.22
N LEU A 154 -5.50 15.54 8.16
CA LEU A 154 -5.09 16.33 7.00
C LEU A 154 -5.32 17.80 7.31
N LYS A 155 -4.36 18.65 6.97
CA LYS A 155 -4.40 20.11 7.16
C LYS A 155 -4.16 20.82 5.84
N ASN A 156 -4.45 22.11 5.81
CA ASN A 156 -4.26 22.99 4.65
C ASN A 156 -5.06 22.54 3.42
N LEU A 157 -6.24 21.97 3.65
CA LEU A 157 -7.18 21.58 2.60
C LEU A 157 -8.01 22.78 2.16
N SER A 158 -8.14 22.96 0.84
CA SER A 158 -8.96 24.02 0.24
C SER A 158 -10.34 23.53 -0.24
N SER A 159 -10.53 22.22 -0.38
CA SER A 159 -11.81 21.65 -0.76
C SER A 159 -12.81 21.69 0.40
N LYS A 160 -14.11 21.63 0.11
CA LYS A 160 -15.15 21.53 1.16
C LYS A 160 -15.29 20.11 1.72
N ARG A 161 -14.95 19.12 0.90
CA ARG A 161 -15.03 17.69 1.21
C ARG A 161 -13.83 16.98 0.61
N VAL A 162 -13.43 15.89 1.25
CA VAL A 162 -12.42 14.96 0.73
C VAL A 162 -13.01 13.56 0.68
N SER A 163 -12.67 12.82 -0.38
CA SER A 163 -13.15 11.46 -0.59
C SER A 163 -12.01 10.46 -0.47
N ALA A 164 -12.28 9.32 0.15
CA ALA A 164 -11.31 8.27 0.40
C ALA A 164 -11.86 6.88 0.03
N MET A 165 -10.98 6.03 -0.47
CA MET A 165 -11.22 4.62 -0.76
C MET A 165 -10.36 3.78 0.19
N ARG A 166 -10.98 2.87 0.93
CA ARG A 166 -10.30 2.08 1.96
C ARG A 166 -9.85 0.73 1.44
N LEU A 167 -8.59 0.40 1.72
CA LEU A 167 -8.05 -0.96 1.64
C LEU A 167 -8.11 -1.56 3.05
N THR A 168 -8.87 -2.64 3.22
CA THR A 168 -9.05 -3.32 4.51
C THR A 168 -9.32 -4.81 4.34
N ALA A 169 -9.18 -5.55 5.45
CA ALA A 169 -9.57 -6.94 5.58
C ALA A 169 -9.97 -7.20 7.05
N LYS A 170 -10.42 -8.42 7.35
CA LYS A 170 -10.81 -8.82 8.71
C LYS A 170 -9.64 -8.75 9.70
N SER A 171 -8.43 -9.11 9.27
CA SER A 171 -7.20 -9.04 10.06
C SER A 171 -5.96 -8.88 9.17
N SER A 172 -4.79 -8.66 9.78
CA SER A 172 -3.50 -8.74 9.09
C SER A 172 -3.25 -10.12 8.49
N LEU A 173 -3.81 -11.18 9.10
CA LEU A 173 -3.62 -12.56 8.69
C LEU A 173 -4.62 -13.00 7.61
N SER A 174 -5.56 -12.15 7.22
CA SER A 174 -6.61 -12.50 6.27
C SER A 174 -6.05 -12.90 4.90
N ARG A 175 -6.62 -13.99 4.39
CA ARG A 175 -6.19 -14.70 3.18
C ARG A 175 -7.39 -14.84 2.26
N GLN A 176 -7.24 -14.36 1.02
CA GLN A 176 -8.26 -14.58 0.00
C GLN A 176 -8.51 -16.06 -0.25
N ASP A 177 -7.43 -16.86 -0.34
CA ASP A 177 -7.51 -18.30 -0.58
C ASP A 177 -8.00 -19.13 0.62
N ASP A 178 -8.41 -18.45 1.70
CA ASP A 178 -9.07 -19.00 2.90
C ASP A 178 -10.44 -18.34 3.15
N GLY A 179 -11.01 -17.68 2.13
CA GLY A 179 -12.32 -17.04 2.21
C GLY A 179 -12.36 -15.70 2.96
N GLU A 180 -11.20 -15.14 3.36
CA GLU A 180 -11.08 -13.83 4.00
C GLU A 180 -10.52 -12.78 3.04
N ALA A 181 -11.15 -12.62 1.88
CA ALA A 181 -10.70 -11.70 0.84
C ALA A 181 -10.60 -10.24 1.35
N PRO A 182 -9.46 -9.57 1.16
CA PRO A 182 -9.37 -8.12 1.33
C PRO A 182 -10.31 -7.38 0.38
N THR A 183 -10.61 -6.13 0.70
CA THR A 183 -11.35 -5.24 -0.20
C THR A 183 -10.64 -3.91 -0.35
N PHE A 184 -10.71 -3.34 -1.56
CA PHE A 184 -10.39 -1.95 -1.82
C PHE A 184 -11.64 -1.21 -2.29
N ALA A 185 -12.04 -0.15 -1.59
CA ALA A 185 -13.30 0.55 -1.83
C ALA A 185 -14.52 -0.40 -1.80
N GLY A 186 -14.54 -1.40 -0.92
CA GLY A 186 -15.62 -2.40 -0.85
C GLY A 186 -15.65 -3.42 -1.99
N ILE A 187 -14.61 -3.45 -2.83
CA ILE A 187 -14.46 -4.38 -3.95
C ILE A 187 -13.35 -5.39 -3.65
N SER A 188 -13.68 -6.68 -3.74
CA SER A 188 -12.73 -7.80 -3.83
C SER A 188 -12.57 -8.25 -5.29
N VAL A 189 -11.70 -9.23 -5.54
CA VAL A 189 -11.53 -9.86 -6.84
C VAL A 189 -11.95 -11.32 -6.74
N ASP A 190 -12.74 -11.79 -7.69
CA ASP A 190 -13.13 -13.19 -7.79
C ASP A 190 -11.95 -14.07 -8.22
N ASP A 191 -11.74 -15.18 -7.51
CA ASP A 191 -10.61 -16.08 -7.72
C ASP A 191 -10.61 -16.77 -9.08
N SER A 192 -11.80 -17.06 -9.62
CA SER A 192 -11.95 -17.85 -10.84
C SER A 192 -11.91 -17.00 -12.11
N THR A 193 -12.50 -15.81 -12.05
CA THR A 193 -12.69 -14.93 -13.20
C THR A 193 -11.73 -13.74 -13.21
N CYS A 194 -11.02 -13.51 -12.09
CA CYS A 194 -10.23 -12.30 -11.83
C CYS A 194 -11.04 -11.00 -12.00
N GLN A 195 -12.37 -11.07 -11.90
CA GLN A 195 -13.25 -9.90 -12.05
C GLN A 195 -13.49 -9.23 -10.70
N PRO A 196 -13.63 -7.90 -10.66
CA PRO A 196 -14.02 -7.19 -9.45
C PRO A 196 -15.43 -7.61 -8.97
N SER A 197 -15.59 -7.81 -7.66
CA SER A 197 -16.85 -8.21 -7.02
C SER A 197 -17.11 -7.37 -5.77
N GLY A 198 -18.38 -7.07 -5.50
CA GLY A 198 -18.80 -6.27 -4.34
C GLY A 198 -19.49 -4.96 -4.73
N LYS A 199 -19.63 -4.06 -3.75
CA LYS A 199 -20.25 -2.75 -3.93
C LYS A 199 -19.24 -1.66 -3.61
N THR A 200 -19.07 -0.74 -4.55
CA THR A 200 -18.14 0.38 -4.37
C THR A 200 -18.54 1.21 -3.16
N ALA A 201 -17.59 1.40 -2.25
CA ALA A 201 -17.72 2.21 -1.05
C ALA A 201 -16.69 3.35 -1.10
N VAL A 202 -17.19 4.58 -0.93
CA VAL A 202 -16.38 5.79 -0.86
C VAL A 202 -16.72 6.51 0.42
N GLU A 203 -15.71 6.79 1.22
CA GLU A 203 -15.83 7.61 2.42
C GLU A 203 -15.72 9.08 2.04
N THR A 204 -16.57 9.92 2.63
CA THR A 204 -16.49 11.37 2.43
C THR A 204 -16.47 12.06 3.79
N VAL A 205 -15.51 12.97 3.97
CA VAL A 205 -15.36 13.75 5.21
C VAL A 205 -15.40 15.23 4.86
N ASP A 206 -16.15 15.99 5.65
CA ASP A 206 -16.20 17.44 5.54
C ASP A 206 -14.90 18.09 6.01
N VAL A 207 -14.47 19.11 5.27
CA VAL A 207 -13.30 19.92 5.63
C VAL A 207 -13.77 21.09 6.48
N THR A 208 -13.33 21.11 7.74
CA THR A 208 -13.65 22.18 8.70
C THR A 208 -12.36 22.90 9.09
N GLY A 209 -12.32 24.22 8.94
CA GLY A 209 -11.11 25.01 9.22
C GLY A 209 -9.89 24.56 8.42
N GLY A 210 -10.09 24.13 7.17
CA GLY A 210 -9.03 23.60 6.30
C GLY A 210 -8.48 22.24 6.74
N SER A 211 -9.18 21.51 7.61
CA SER A 211 -8.75 20.20 8.11
C SER A 211 -9.82 19.12 7.92
N ALA A 212 -9.38 17.89 7.67
CA ALA A 212 -10.22 16.69 7.65
C ALA A 212 -9.54 15.58 8.45
N SER A 213 -10.32 14.72 9.10
CA SER A 213 -9.79 13.62 9.92
C SER A 213 -10.31 12.27 9.43
N PHE A 214 -9.42 11.29 9.38
CA PHE A 214 -9.76 9.90 9.10
C PHE A 214 -9.28 9.01 10.25
N ASN A 215 -10.12 8.06 10.65
CA ASN A 215 -9.74 7.00 11.57
C ASN A 215 -9.38 5.75 10.75
N LEU A 216 -8.17 5.24 10.95
CA LEU A 216 -7.67 4.02 10.30
C LEU A 216 -7.40 2.98 11.37
N ALA A 217 -8.12 1.86 11.30
CA ALA A 217 -7.85 0.74 12.18
C ALA A 217 -6.48 0.12 11.84
N ALA A 218 -5.91 -0.63 12.79
CA ALA A 218 -4.71 -1.43 12.54
C ALA A 218 -4.88 -2.28 11.27
N SER A 219 -3.86 -2.33 10.42
CA SER A 219 -3.95 -3.01 9.11
C SER A 219 -5.02 -2.42 8.19
N GLU A 220 -4.98 -1.12 7.95
CA GLU A 220 -5.82 -0.46 6.94
C GLU A 220 -5.02 0.61 6.19
N ALA A 221 -5.47 0.91 4.98
CA ALA A 221 -4.97 2.06 4.23
C ALA A 221 -6.11 2.84 3.58
N LEU A 222 -5.88 4.13 3.35
CA LEU A 222 -6.77 4.98 2.56
C LEU A 222 -6.03 5.53 1.35
N LEU A 223 -6.69 5.49 0.19
CA LEU A 223 -6.38 6.33 -0.95
C LEU A 223 -7.36 7.50 -0.96
N ILE A 224 -6.87 8.71 -0.71
CA ILE A 224 -7.66 9.94 -0.67
C ILE A 224 -7.42 10.73 -1.96
N THR A 225 -8.48 11.26 -2.55
CA THR A 225 -8.41 12.16 -3.72
C THR A 225 -8.77 13.59 -3.29
N LEU A 226 -7.99 14.57 -3.77
CA LEU A 226 -8.13 16.00 -3.49
C LEU A 226 -8.60 16.80 -4.71
#